data_AF-A0A3M3U109-F1
#
_entry.id   AF-A0A3M3U109-F1
#
_cell.length_a   1.000
_cell.length_b   1.000
_cell.length_c   1.000
_cell.angle_alpha   90.00
_cell.angle_beta   90.00
_cell.angle_gamma   90.00
#
_symmetry.space_group_name_H-M   'P 1'
#
loop_
_entity.id
_entity.type
_entity.pdbx_description
1 polymer ?
#
loop_
_entity_poly.entity_id
_entity_poly.type
_entity_poly.pdbx_seq_one_letter_code
_entity_poly.pdbx_strand_id
1 'polypeptide(L)' 'MNETLGIMQPYFFPYIGYFQLIAAVQRGLVFDIVKYKRKSWMNRNRVLGSKGDWQYINVPV' A
#
# COMPACT_ATOMS: atom_id res chain seq x y z
N MET A 1 5.32 -12.10 27.97
CA MET A 1 4.50 -11.26 27.08
C MET A 1 4.85 -11.62 25.65
N ASN A 2 3.88 -11.94 24.80
CA ASN A 2 4.16 -12.18 23.38
C ASN A 2 4.30 -10.82 22.68
N GLU A 3 5.39 -10.62 21.95
CA GLU A 3 5.60 -9.41 21.16
C GLU A 3 4.83 -9.52 19.83
N THR A 4 4.00 -8.53 19.52
CA THR A 4 3.24 -8.47 18.26
C THR A 4 4.05 -7.76 17.16
N LEU A 5 4.16 -8.42 16.00
CA LEU A 5 4.87 -7.91 14.83
C LEU A 5 3.91 -7.79 13.65
N GLY A 6 3.78 -6.59 13.09
CA GLY A 6 3.05 -6.32 11.85
C GLY A 6 4.03 -6.16 10.69
N ILE A 7 3.71 -6.78 9.55
CA ILE A 7 4.56 -6.70 8.35
C ILE A 7 3.67 -6.33 7.17
N MET A 8 4.12 -5.35 6.37
CA MET A 8 3.44 -4.97 5.13
C MET A 8 4.42 -4.61 4.03
N GLN A 9 4.01 -4.84 2.78
CA GLN A 9 4.63 -4.27 1.60
C GLN A 9 4.12 -2.84 1.42
N PRO A 10 4.96 -1.85 1.06
CA PRO A 10 4.51 -0.51 0.72
C PRO A 10 3.79 -0.46 -0.64
N TYR A 11 2.79 0.41 -0.75
CA TYR A 11 2.04 0.70 -1.96
C TYR A 11 2.25 2.16 -2.34
N PHE A 12 2.04 2.47 -3.62
CA PHE A 12 2.22 3.83 -4.13
C PHE A 12 1.37 4.88 -3.39
N PHE A 13 0.14 4.52 -3.00
CA PHE A 13 -0.68 5.33 -2.12
C PHE A 13 -0.90 4.61 -0.79
N PRO A 14 -0.44 5.19 0.34
CA PRO A 14 -0.83 4.71 1.66
C PRO A 14 -2.34 4.80 1.83
N TYR A 15 -2.92 3.81 2.50
CA TYR A 15 -4.35 3.79 2.83
C TYR A 15 -4.54 3.44 4.31
N ILE A 16 -5.76 3.60 4.81
CA ILE A 16 -6.06 3.49 6.25
C ILE A 16 -5.61 2.17 6.90
N GLY A 17 -5.61 1.07 6.14
CA GLY A 17 -5.17 -0.24 6.64
C GLY A 17 -3.72 -0.27 7.10
N TYR A 18 -2.85 0.58 6.55
CA TYR A 18 -1.45 0.69 6.99
C TYR A 18 -1.38 1.20 8.42
N PHE A 19 -2.10 2.28 8.67
CA PHE A 19 -2.14 2.92 9.98
C PHE A 19 -2.86 2.05 11.00
N GLN A 20 -3.90 1.32 10.59
CA GLN A 20 -4.55 0.32 11.44
C GLN A 20 -3.61 -0.82 11.83
N LEU A 21 -2.83 -1.35 10.90
CA LEU A 21 -1.84 -2.40 11.19
C LEU A 21 -0.77 -1.87 12.16
N ILE A 22 -0.22 -0.69 11.90
CA ILE A 22 0.79 -0.06 12.76
C ILE A 22 0.23 0.17 14.17
N ALA A 23 -1.01 0.63 14.29
CA ALA A 23 -1.66 0.85 15.59
C ALA A 23 -1.98 -0.44 16.35
N ALA A 24 -2.07 -1.58 15.66
CA ALA A 24 -2.43 -2.87 16.25
C ALA A 24 -1.25 -3.70 16.76
N VAL A 25 0.01 -3.27 16.52
CA VAL A 25 1.22 -4.07 16.79
C VAL A 25 2.26 -3.28 17.58
N GLN A 26 3.11 -3.98 18.34
CA GLN A 26 4.21 -3.36 19.08
C GLN A 26 5.40 -3.00 18.20
N ARG A 27 5.64 -3.78 17.14
CA ARG A 27 6.66 -3.49 16.13
C ARG A 27 6.06 -3.62 14.74
N GLY A 28 6.33 -2.63 13.90
CA GLY A 28 5.95 -2.65 12.48
C GLY A 28 7.20 -2.77 11.59
N LEU A 29 7.10 -3.57 10.53
CA LEU A 29 8.10 -3.65 9.48
C LEU A 29 7.46 -3.35 8.12
N VAL A 30 8.04 -2.39 7.41
CA VAL A 30 7.75 -2.15 5.99
C VAL A 30 8.90 -2.78 5.20
N PHE A 31 8.61 -3.79 4.39
CA PHE A 31 9.64 -4.48 3.60
C PHE A 31 9.38 -4.28 2.10
N ASP A 32 10.40 -3.91 1.34
CA ASP A 32 10.27 -3.59 -0.09
C ASP A 32 10.70 -4.72 -1.03
N ILE A 33 11.43 -5.72 -0.51
CA ILE A 33 11.96 -6.84 -1.31
C ILE A 33 10.86 -7.89 -1.47
N VAL A 34 9.88 -7.57 -2.30
CA VAL A 34 8.74 -8.42 -2.64
C VAL A 34 8.74 -8.82 -4.11
N LYS A 35 8.07 -9.92 -4.41
CA LYS A 35 7.81 -10.30 -5.79
C LYS A 35 6.74 -9.39 -6.40
N TYR A 36 7.12 -8.66 -7.44
CA TYR A 36 6.19 -7.86 -8.23
C TYR A 36 5.02 -8.68 -8.79
N LYS A 37 3.78 -8.18 -8.60
CA LYS A 37 2.56 -8.81 -9.12
C LYS A 37 2.02 -8.04 -10.33
N ARG A 38 2.21 -8.60 -11.53
CA ARG A 38 1.62 -8.07 -12.77
C ARG A 38 0.10 -7.97 -12.66
N LYS A 39 -0.47 -6.87 -13.18
CA LYS A 39 -1.92 -6.57 -13.21
C LYS A 39 -2.58 -6.40 -11.82
N SER A 40 -1.80 -6.12 -10.77
CA SER A 40 -2.37 -5.74 -9.46
C SER A 40 -3.06 -4.37 -9.52
N TRP A 41 -4.15 -4.20 -8.76
CA TRP A 41 -4.77 -2.90 -8.52
C TRP A 41 -3.83 -1.92 -7.80
N MET A 42 -2.87 -2.44 -7.03
CA MET A 42 -1.83 -1.64 -6.36
C MET A 42 -1.00 -0.84 -7.37
N ASN A 43 -0.83 -1.38 -8.58
CA ASN A 43 -0.05 -0.75 -9.65
C ASN A 43 -0.87 0.20 -10.51
N ARG A 44 -2.21 0.09 -10.51
CA ARG A 44 -3.12 0.86 -11.38
C ARG A 44 -4.21 1.52 -10.54
N ASN A 45 -3.97 2.76 -10.12
CA ASN A 45 -4.90 3.54 -9.32
C ASN A 45 -5.67 4.53 -10.20
N ARG A 46 -6.97 4.71 -9.91
CA ARG A 46 -7.79 5.75 -10.54
C ARG A 46 -7.69 7.03 -9.72
N VAL A 47 -7.45 8.15 -10.38
CA VAL A 47 -7.45 9.48 -9.79
C VAL A 47 -8.39 10.39 -10.56
N LEU A 48 -8.92 11.40 -9.88
CA LEU A 48 -9.75 12.42 -10.51
C LEU A 48 -8.86 13.38 -11.30
N GLY A 49 -9.10 13.48 -12.61
CA GLY A 49 -8.45 14.42 -13.49
C GLY A 49 -8.95 15.85 -13.27
N SER A 50 -8.18 16.83 -13.73
CA SER A 50 -8.52 18.26 -13.60
C SER A 50 -9.82 18.66 -14.31
N LYS A 51 -10.30 17.84 -15.26
CA LYS A 51 -11.55 18.06 -15.99
C LYS A 51 -12.71 17.22 -15.46
N GLY A 52 -12.54 16.55 -14.32
CA GLY A 52 -13.55 15.68 -13.72
C GLY A 52 -13.63 14.28 -14.34
N ASP A 53 -12.72 13.94 -15.26
CA ASP A 53 -12.57 12.62 -15.86
C ASP A 53 -11.74 11.68 -14.98
N TRP A 54 -11.92 10.36 -15.15
CA TRP A 54 -11.05 9.39 -14.50
C TRP A 54 -9.73 9.25 -15.25
N GLN A 55 -8.62 9.39 -14.54
CA GLN A 55 -7.28 9.13 -15.06
C GLN A 55 -6.61 7.98 -14.30
N TYR A 56 -5.67 7.31 -14.95
CA TYR A 56 -4.93 6.22 -14.34
C TYR A 56 -3.50 6.63 -14.06
N ILE A 57 -3.04 6.40 -12.83
CA ILE A 57 -1.63 6.43 -12.48
C ILE A 57 -1.14 4.98 -12.40
N ASN A 58 -0.13 4.66 -13.22
CA ASN A 58 0.50 3.35 -13.26
C ASN A 58 1.92 3.43 -12.69
N VAL A 59 2.14 2.85 -11.51
CA VAL A 59 3.47 2.77 -10.88
C VAL A 59 3.72 1.32 -10.49
N PRO A 60 4.78 0.67 -10.99
CA PRO A 60 5.13 -0.68 -10.58
C PRO A 60 5.68 -0.66 -9.15
N VAL A 61 4.91 -1.22 -8.21
CA VAL A 61 5.26 -1.45 -6.81
C VAL A 61 5.17 -2.93 -6.42
#